data_AF-A0A2T0TIG8-F1
#
_entry.id   AF-A0A2T0TIG8-F1
#
_cell.length_a   1.000
_cell.length_b   1.000
_cell.length_c   1.000
_cell.angle_alpha   90.00
_cell.angle_beta   90.00
_cell.angle_gamma   90.00
#
_symmetry.space_group_name_H-M   'P 1'
#
loop_
_entity.id
_entity.type
_entity.pdbx_description
1 polymer ?
#
loop_
_entity_poly.entity_id
_entity_poly.type
_entity_poly.pdbx_seq_one_letter_code
_entity_poly.pdbx_strand_id
1 'polypeptide(L)'
;MKRWTVALVILLLVAAHSDLLAQCAMCRGTVESTVSNGRSVVASQLNIGIMYLLAAPYLIVTVIGYMWYRNSKREHGKRLEIAGRVKRVMSSM
;
A
#
# COMPACT_ATOMS: atom_id res chain seq x y z
N MET A 1 -27.73 22.09 -13.98
CA MET A 1 -27.99 22.10 -12.52
C MET A 1 -27.30 20.93 -11.78
N LYS A 2 -27.58 19.66 -12.12
CA LYS A 2 -27.09 18.49 -11.36
C LYS A 2 -25.55 18.30 -11.31
N ARG A 3 -24.82 18.78 -12.31
CA ARG A 3 -23.33 18.69 -12.36
C ARG A 3 -22.66 19.69 -11.40
N TRP A 4 -23.29 20.85 -11.21
CA TRP A 4 -22.80 21.90 -10.31
C TRP A 4 -23.09 21.57 -8.84
N THR A 5 -24.23 20.95 -8.55
CA THR A 5 -24.53 20.45 -7.21
C THR A 5 -23.57 19.32 -6.81
N VAL A 6 -23.20 18.41 -7.72
CA VAL A 6 -22.18 17.39 -7.43
C VAL A 6 -20.80 18.03 -7.16
N ALA A 7 -20.40 19.01 -7.98
CA ALA A 7 -19.14 19.72 -7.76
C ALA A 7 -19.10 20.49 -6.43
N LEU A 8 -20.21 21.15 -6.06
CA LEU A 8 -20.36 21.83 -4.77
C LEU A 8 -20.31 20.87 -3.59
N VAL A 9 -20.96 19.71 -3.70
CA VAL A 9 -20.93 18.68 -2.65
C VAL A 9 -19.52 18.13 -2.47
N ILE A 10 -18.79 17.87 -3.56
CA ILE A 10 -17.40 17.42 -3.50
C ILE A 10 -16.49 18.49 -2.86
N LEU A 11 -16.66 19.75 -3.25
CA LEU A 11 -15.89 20.87 -2.68
C LEU A 11 -16.15 21.03 -1.17
N LEU A 12 -17.41 20.88 -0.75
CA LEU A 12 -17.80 20.96 0.66
C LEU A 12 -17.22 19.81 1.49
N LEU A 13 -17.19 18.59 0.93
CA LEU A 13 -16.60 17.41 1.58
C LEU A 13 -15.08 17.54 1.78
N VAL A 14 -14.38 18.15 0.81
CA VAL A 14 -12.94 18.43 0.91
C VAL A 14 -12.68 19.55 1.92
N ALA A 15 -13.51 20.60 1.93
CA ALA A 15 -13.39 21.71 2.87
C ALA A 15 -13.75 21.33 4.33
N ALA A 16 -14.55 20.28 4.52
CA ALA A 16 -14.90 19.75 5.84
C ALA A 16 -13.77 18.95 6.53
N HIS A 17 -12.61 18.77 5.86
CA HIS A 17 -11.42 18.20 6.49
C HIS A 17 -10.63 19.28 7.24
N SER A 18 -11.15 19.68 8.40
CA SER A 18 -10.34 20.36 9.43
C SER A 18 -9.53 19.32 10.20
N ASP A 19 -8.22 19.56 10.30
CA ASP A 19 -7.23 18.82 11.08
C ASP A 19 -6.83 17.44 10.54
N LEU A 20 -5.90 17.45 9.58
CA LEU A 20 -4.99 16.34 9.25
C LEU A 20 -3.93 16.09 10.36
N LEU A 21 -4.24 16.40 11.62
CA LEU A 21 -3.38 16.16 12.77
C LEU A 21 -4.07 15.19 13.73
N ALA A 22 -3.47 13.99 13.82
CA ALA A 22 -3.82 12.86 14.67
C ALA A 22 -5.01 11.99 14.20
N GLN A 23 -4.66 10.94 13.45
CA GLN A 23 -5.44 9.72 13.28
C GLN A 23 -6.00 9.21 14.62
N CYS A 24 -7.28 8.83 14.61
CA CYS A 24 -7.98 7.87 15.47
C CYS A 24 -7.77 7.98 17.01
N ALA A 25 -8.89 7.97 17.76
CA ALA A 25 -8.96 8.04 19.22
C ALA A 25 -7.98 7.11 19.99
N MET A 26 -7.55 6.00 19.37
CA MET A 26 -6.55 5.07 19.92
C MET A 26 -5.14 5.66 20.03
N CYS A 27 -4.71 6.50 19.07
CA CYS A 27 -3.37 7.09 19.09
C CYS A 27 -3.29 8.23 20.14
N ARG A 28 -4.38 8.98 20.33
CA ARG A 28 -4.42 10.08 21.31
C ARG A 28 -4.32 9.58 22.76
N GLY A 29 -5.02 8.50 23.12
CA GLY A 29 -5.01 7.96 24.48
C GLY A 29 -3.64 7.46 24.97
N THR A 30 -2.85 6.89 24.06
CA THR A 30 -1.49 6.39 24.37
C THR A 30 -0.48 7.54 24.50
N VAL A 31 -0.64 8.61 23.71
CA VAL A 31 0.23 9.80 23.79
C VAL A 31 -0.06 10.61 25.06
N GLU A 32 -1.33 10.87 25.37
CA GLU A 32 -1.74 11.62 26.56
C GLU A 32 -1.26 10.95 27.86
N SER A 33 -1.37 9.63 27.94
CA SER A 33 -0.88 8.85 29.09
C SER A 33 0.65 8.85 29.22
N THR A 34 1.39 8.92 28.10
CA THR A 34 2.87 8.95 28.12
C THR A 34 3.42 10.35 28.43
N VAL A 35 2.72 11.40 27.98
CA VAL A 35 3.05 12.81 28.29
C VAL A 35 2.72 13.14 29.75
N SER A 36 1.59 12.67 30.28
CA SER A 36 1.22 12.82 31.70
C SER A 36 2.23 12.18 32.66
N ASN A 37 2.90 11.10 32.23
CA ASN A 37 3.99 10.45 32.98
C ASN A 37 5.38 11.07 32.78
N GLY A 38 5.48 12.26 32.17
CA GLY A 38 6.73 13.02 32.05
C GLY A 38 7.74 12.49 31.01
N ARG A 39 7.35 11.58 30.12
CA ARG A 39 8.23 10.97 29.10
C ARG A 39 7.94 11.49 27.68
N SER A 40 8.03 12.80 27.50
CA SER A 40 7.80 13.51 26.22
C SER A 40 8.68 13.05 25.04
N VAL A 41 9.84 12.45 25.30
CA VAL A 41 10.75 11.89 24.28
C VAL A 41 10.13 10.70 23.51
N VAL A 42 9.19 9.98 24.14
CA VAL A 42 8.50 8.82 23.54
C VAL A 42 7.44 9.27 22.52
N ALA A 43 6.88 10.47 22.67
CA ALA A 43 5.88 11.01 21.74
C ALA A 43 6.46 11.33 20.36
N SER A 44 7.73 11.75 20.28
CA SER A 44 8.42 12.03 19.00
C SER A 44 8.75 10.75 18.20
N GLN A 45 9.04 9.64 18.89
CA GLN A 45 9.34 8.34 18.27
C GLN A 45 8.08 7.57 17.80
N LEU A 46 6.89 7.95 18.26
CA LEU A 46 5.65 7.25 17.91
C LEU A 46 5.25 7.42 16.44
N ASN A 47 5.54 8.58 15.82
CA ASN A 47 5.29 8.82 14.41
C ASN A 47 6.12 7.90 13.49
N ILE A 48 7.33 7.52 13.91
CA ILE A 48 8.17 6.57 13.16
C ILE A 48 7.63 5.15 13.30
N GLY A 49 7.16 4.77 14.50
CA GLY A 49 6.57 3.46 14.76
C GLY A 49 5.32 3.17 13.91
N ILE A 50 4.42 4.16 13.79
CA ILE A 50 3.22 4.03 12.94
C ILE A 50 3.61 3.93 11.46
N MET A 51 4.54 4.77 11.01
CA MET A 51 5.00 4.73 9.62
C MET A 51 5.69 3.39 9.28
N TYR A 52 6.43 2.81 10.22
CA TYR A 52 7.08 1.51 10.06
C TYR A 52 6.07 0.35 9.99
N LEU A 53 5.10 0.32 10.91
CA LEU A 53 4.03 -0.70 10.92
C LEU A 53 3.16 -0.62 9.67
N LEU A 54 2.92 0.60 9.16
CA LEU A 54 2.14 0.80 7.95
C LEU A 54 2.95 0.46 6.68
N ALA A 55 4.26 0.75 6.65
CA ALA A 55 5.13 0.45 5.50
C ALA A 55 5.44 -1.05 5.34
N ALA A 56 5.58 -1.79 6.44
CA ALA A 56 5.92 -3.21 6.43
C ALA A 56 5.03 -4.09 5.52
N PRO A 57 3.68 -4.06 5.60
CA PRO A 57 2.84 -4.89 4.75
C PRO A 57 2.99 -4.54 3.25
N TYR A 58 3.16 -3.26 2.90
CA TYR A 58 3.36 -2.88 1.50
C TYR A 58 4.69 -3.39 0.96
N LEU A 59 5.77 -3.27 1.74
CA LEU A 59 7.09 -3.77 1.34
C LEU A 59 7.07 -5.29 1.12
N ILE A 60 6.44 -6.04 2.02
CA ILE A 60 6.30 -7.49 1.90
C ILE A 60 5.56 -7.87 0.61
N VAL A 61 4.41 -7.21 0.34
CA VAL A 61 3.62 -7.47 -0.87
C VAL A 61 4.41 -7.12 -2.14
N THR A 62 5.14 -6.01 -2.15
CA THR A 62 5.98 -5.61 -3.29
C THR A 62 7.07 -6.64 -3.58
N VAL A 63 7.77 -7.14 -2.54
CA VAL A 63 8.83 -8.14 -2.70
C VAL A 63 8.27 -9.45 -3.24
N ILE A 64 7.19 -9.96 -2.65
CA ILE A 64 6.54 -11.20 -3.10
C ILE A 64 6.04 -11.06 -4.54
N GLY A 65 5.35 -9.96 -4.85
CA GLY A 65 4.85 -9.68 -6.19
C GLY A 65 5.96 -9.59 -7.22
N TYR A 66 7.08 -8.93 -6.89
CA TYR A 66 8.25 -8.84 -7.77
C TYR A 66 8.90 -10.21 -8.01
N MET A 67 9.09 -11.02 -6.96
CA MET A 67 9.63 -12.38 -7.09
C MET A 67 8.72 -13.27 -7.95
N TRP A 68 7.41 -13.20 -7.74
CA TRP A 68 6.43 -13.95 -8.53
C TRP A 68 6.44 -13.52 -10.00
N TYR A 69 6.44 -12.21 -10.28
CA TYR A 69 6.52 -11.69 -11.64
C TYR A 69 7.78 -12.15 -12.38
N ARG A 70 8.94 -12.07 -11.70
CA ARG A 70 10.21 -12.52 -12.26
C ARG A 70 10.20 -14.01 -12.57
N ASN A 71 9.64 -14.84 -11.68
CA ASN A 71 9.57 -16.28 -11.90
C ASN A 71 8.59 -16.64 -13.02
N SER A 72 7.41 -16.01 -13.05
CA SER A 72 6.39 -16.21 -14.08
C SER A 72 6.92 -15.87 -15.48
N LYS A 73 7.65 -14.76 -15.63
CA LYS A 73 8.27 -14.37 -16.90
C LYS A 73 9.29 -15.41 -17.41
N ARG A 74 10.05 -16.03 -16.51
CA ARG A 74 11.02 -17.10 -16.86
C ARG A 74 10.32 -18.38 -17.30
N GLU A 75 9.22 -18.74 -16.62
CA GLU A 75 8.43 -19.92 -16.96
C GLU A 75 7.73 -19.76 -18.32
N HIS A 76 7.18 -18.58 -18.62
CA HIS A 76 6.62 -18.29 -19.95
C HIS A 76 7.64 -18.45 -21.08
N GLY A 77 8.88 -17.99 -20.90
CA GLY A 77 9.94 -18.18 -21.89
C GLY A 77 10.22 -19.66 -22.19
N LYS A 78 10.32 -20.49 -21.13
CA LYS A 78 10.50 -21.94 -21.27
C LYS A 78 9.33 -22.62 -21.96
N ARG A 79 8.10 -22.23 -21.63
CA ARG A 79 6.90 -22.78 -22.24
C ARG A 79 6.78 -22.44 -23.72
N LEU A 80 7.18 -21.23 -24.12
CA LEU A 80 7.25 -20.84 -25.53
C LEU A 80 8.32 -21.64 -26.28
N GLU A 81 9.48 -21.89 -25.67
CA GLU A 81 10.53 -22.72 -26.27
C GLU A 81 10.04 -24.17 -26.47
N ILE A 82 9.40 -24.77 -25.46
CA ILE A 82 8.84 -26.12 -25.54
C ILE A 82 7.73 -26.18 -26.60
N ALA A 83 6.80 -25.22 -26.62
CA ALA A 83 5.74 -25.15 -27.61
C ALA A 83 6.30 -25.01 -29.04
N GLY A 84 7.35 -24.21 -29.23
CA GLY A 84 8.05 -24.08 -30.50
C GLY A 84 8.72 -25.38 -30.94
N ARG A 85 9.32 -26.13 -30.00
CA ARG A 85 9.91 -27.45 -30.27
C ARG A 85 8.85 -28.47 -30.67
N VAL A 86 7.75 -28.56 -29.94
CA VAL A 86 6.63 -29.48 -30.23
C VAL A 86 6.01 -29.17 -31.59
N LYS A 87 5.76 -27.88 -31.89
CA LYS A 87 5.23 -27.46 -33.19
C LYS A 87 6.13 -27.88 -34.35
N ARG A 88 7.45 -27.74 -34.19
CA ARG A 88 8.44 -28.11 -35.22
C ARG A 88 8.47 -29.62 -35.47
N VAL A 89 8.32 -30.43 -34.42
CA VAL A 89 8.22 -31.89 -34.55
C VAL A 89 6.92 -32.30 -35.22
N MET A 90 5.79 -31.70 -34.82
CA MET A 90 4.48 -31.97 -35.43
C MET A 90 4.40 -31.57 -36.91
N SER A 91 5.07 -30.51 -37.34
CA SER A 91 5.07 -30.11 -38.77
C SER A 91 5.97 -30.98 -39.66
N SER A 92 6.77 -31.87 -39.07
CA SER A 92 7.65 -32.79 -39.79
C SER A 92 7.04 -34.19 -39.95
N MET A 93 5.84 -34.41 -39.40
CA MET A 93 4.97 -35.57 -39.61
C MET A 93 3.88 -35.19 -40.60
#